data_AF-A0A9E6BLU4-F1
#
_entry.id   AF-A0A9E6BLU4-F1
#
_cell.length_a   1.000
_cell.length_b   1.000
_cell.length_c   1.000
_cell.angle_alpha   90.00
_cell.angle_beta   90.00
_cell.angle_gamma   90.00
#
_symmetry.space_group_name_H-M   'P 1'
#
loop_
_entity.id
_entity.type
_entity.pdbx_description
1 polymer ?
#
loop_
_entity_poly.entity_id
_entity_poly.type
_entity_poly.pdbx_seq_one_letter_code
_entity_poly.pdbx_strand_id
1 'polypeptide(L)' 'MPYQDKIAHIAVGFTISALIGGPIGLAVATIAGAGKEIWDKYSGRGTPDLWDFVATVAGGALAFWWLA' A
#
# COMPACT_ATOMS: atom_id res chain seq x y z
N MET A 1 -15.24 4.35 -1.40
CA MET A 1 -14.88 3.08 -2.07
C MET A 1 -15.41 1.92 -1.25
N PRO A 2 -15.68 0.74 -1.85
CA PRO A 2 -16.13 -0.44 -1.12
C PRO A 2 -15.10 -0.90 -0.09
N TYR A 3 -15.56 -1.47 1.02
CA TYR A 3 -14.68 -2.01 2.07
C TYR A 3 -13.68 -3.06 1.56
N GLN A 4 -14.11 -3.87 0.58
CA GLN A 4 -13.26 -4.90 -0.04
C GLN A 4 -12.00 -4.34 -0.71
N ASP A 5 -12.08 -3.12 -1.24
CA ASP A 5 -10.98 -2.44 -1.92
C ASP A 5 -9.86 -2.09 -0.92
N LYS A 6 -10.24 -1.61 0.27
CA LYS A 6 -9.28 -1.32 1.35
C LYS A 6 -8.56 -2.57 1.84
N ILE A 7 -9.24 -3.72 1.89
CA ILE A 7 -8.60 -4.99 2.24
C ILE A 7 -7.54 -5.36 1.18
N ALA A 8 -7.84 -5.17 -0.11
CA ALA A 8 -6.86 -5.43 -1.17
C ALA A 8 -5.62 -4.53 -1.03
N HIS A 9 -5.81 -3.24 -0.72
CA HIS A 9 -4.71 -2.33 -0.45
C HIS A 9 -3.84 -2.76 0.75
N ILE A 10 -4.46 -3.19 1.86
CA ILE A 10 -3.73 -3.79 3.00
C ILE A 10 -2.94 -5.02 2.57
N ALA A 11 -3.56 -5.94 1.83
CA ALA A 11 -2.90 -7.18 1.38
C ALA A 11 -1.73 -6.90 0.44
N VAL A 12 -1.88 -5.94 -0.48
CA VAL A 12 -0.81 -5.50 -1.39
C VAL A 12 0.35 -4.89 -0.61
N GLY A 13 0.06 -3.96 0.30
CA GLY A 13 1.08 -3.34 1.16
C GLY A 13 1.86 -4.37 1.97
N PHE A 14 1.15 -5.32 2.58
CA PHE A 14 1.75 -6.44 3.32
C PHE A 14 2.67 -7.27 2.42
N THR A 15 2.18 -7.66 1.25
CA THR A 15 2.92 -8.51 0.31
C THR A 15 4.20 -7.82 -0.19
N ILE A 16 4.13 -6.54 -0.56
CA ILE A 16 5.30 -5.77 -1.00
C ILE A 16 6.36 -5.75 0.10
N SER A 17 5.95 -5.39 1.32
CA SER A 17 6.90 -5.28 2.44
C SER A 17 7.46 -6.64 2.87
N ALA A 18 6.64 -7.69 2.87
CA ALA A 18 7.06 -9.04 3.25
C ALA A 18 8.07 -9.66 2.25
N LEU A 19 7.89 -9.42 0.95
CA LEU A 19 8.79 -9.95 -0.07
C LEU A 19 10.16 -9.28 -0.07
N ILE A 20 10.21 -7.97 0.24
CA ILE A 20 11.46 -7.20 0.24
C ILE A 20 12.17 -7.28 1.59
N GLY A 21 11.41 -7.29 2.69
CA GLY A 21 11.92 -7.44 4.05
C GLY A 21 12.54 -6.17 4.64
N GLY A 22 12.60 -6.15 5.97
CA GLY A 22 13.21 -5.07 6.76
C GLY A 22 12.60 -3.69 6.49
N PRO A 23 13.32 -2.61 6.87
CA PRO A 23 12.86 -1.23 6.68
C PRO A 23 12.68 -0.85 5.20
N ILE A 24 13.44 -1.50 4.29
CA ILE A 24 13.36 -1.26 2.85
C ILE A 24 12.00 -1.72 2.31
N GLY A 25 11.47 -2.85 2.77
CA GLY A 25 10.15 -3.33 2.37
C GLY A 25 9.04 -2.33 2.72
N LEU A 26 9.09 -1.76 3.92
CA LEU A 26 8.13 -0.73 4.35
C LEU A 26 8.23 0.54 3.49
N ALA A 27 9.46 0.98 3.19
CA ALA A 27 9.69 2.13 2.32
C ALA A 27 9.13 1.89 0.91
N VAL A 28 9.35 0.71 0.33
CA VAL A 28 8.84 0.36 -1.00
C VAL A 28 7.32 0.26 -1.02
N ALA A 29 6.69 -0.33 0.00
CA ALA A 29 5.23 -0.35 0.13
C ALA A 29 4.64 1.06 0.20
N THR A 30 5.29 1.97 0.91
CA THR A 30 4.89 3.38 1.03
C THR A 30 4.99 4.11 -0.31
N ILE A 31 6.12 3.96 -1.01
CA ILE A 31 6.33 4.58 -2.33
C ILE A 31 5.33 4.02 -3.35
N ALA A 32 5.08 2.70 -3.34
CA ALA A 32 4.12 2.05 -4.22
C ALA A 32 2.69 2.56 -3.99
N GLY A 33 2.28 2.70 -2.72
CA GLY A 33 0.98 3.26 -2.37
C GLY A 33 0.82 4.71 -2.86
N ALA A 34 1.82 5.56 -2.61
CA ALA A 34 1.79 6.95 -3.09
C ALA A 34 1.80 7.02 -4.62
N GLY A 35 2.59 6.17 -5.28
CA GLY A 35 2.68 6.06 -6.73
C GLY A 35 1.35 5.65 -7.37
N LYS A 36 0.63 4.69 -6.77
CA LYS A 36 -0.73 4.31 -7.20
C LYS A 36 -1.66 5.52 -7.13
N GLU A 37 -1.73 6.23 -6.01
CA GLU A 37 -2.64 7.38 -5.86
C GLU A 37 -2.35 8.52 -6.84
N ILE A 38 -1.07 8.77 -7.11
CA ILE A 38 -0.63 9.71 -8.15
C ILE A 38 -1.08 9.21 -9.52
N TRP A 39 -0.86 7.93 -9.82
CA TRP A 39 -1.29 7.33 -11.08
C TRP A 39 -2.81 7.47 -11.28
N ASP A 40 -3.62 7.17 -10.27
CA ASP A 40 -5.07 7.30 -10.35
C ASP A 40 -5.51 8.74 -10.64
N LYS A 41 -4.80 9.71 -10.03
CA LYS A 41 -5.09 11.13 -10.20
C LYS A 41 -4.81 11.63 -11.62
N TYR A 42 -3.73 11.16 -12.25
CA TYR A 42 -3.27 11.68 -13.53
C TYR A 42 -3.66 10.82 -14.74
N SER A 43 -3.86 9.52 -14.56
CA SER A 43 -4.19 8.60 -15.65
C SER A 43 -5.67 8.57 -16.00
N GLY A 44 -6.54 9.07 -15.11
CA GLY A 44 -7.99 8.92 -15.20
C GLY A 44 -8.46 7.46 -15.02
N ARG A 45 -7.57 6.56 -14.62
CA ARG A 45 -7.88 5.16 -14.28
C ARG A 45 -7.92 5.05 -12.76
N GLY A 46 -9.09 4.75 -12.20
CA GLY A 46 -9.26 4.67 -10.75
C GLY A 46 -9.75 5.98 -10.14
N THR A 47 -9.74 6.06 -8.81
CA THR A 47 -10.20 7.22 -8.04
C THR A 47 -9.14 7.51 -6.99
N PRO A 48 -8.56 8.72 -6.96
CA PRO A 48 -7.63 9.09 -5.90
C PRO A 48 -8.35 9.05 -4.54
N ASP A 49 -7.82 8.28 -3.61
CA ASP A 49 -8.31 8.18 -2.24
C ASP A 49 -7.14 7.97 -1.26
N LEU A 50 -6.99 8.95 -0.38
CA LEU A 50 -5.99 8.91 0.68
C LEU A 50 -6.10 7.64 1.55
N TRP A 51 -7.29 7.06 1.69
CA TRP A 51 -7.48 5.84 2.47
C TRP A 51 -6.91 4.59 1.80
N ASP A 52 -6.75 4.56 0.47
CA ASP A 52 -6.03 3.48 -0.23
C ASP A 52 -4.54 3.54 0.08
N PHE A 53 -3.97 4.75 0.10
CA PHE A 53 -2.60 4.96 0.52
C PHE A 53 -2.39 4.53 1.98
N VAL A 54 -3.25 4.98 2.90
CA VAL A 54 -3.16 4.60 4.32
C VAL A 54 -3.31 3.08 4.49
N ALA A 55 -4.24 2.44 3.78
CA ALA A 55 -4.41 1.00 3.80
C ALA A 55 -3.15 0.26 3.31
N THR A 56 -2.53 0.73 2.23
CA THR A 56 -1.29 0.16 1.69
C THR A 56 -0.13 0.31 2.69
N VAL A 57 0.04 1.49 3.30
CA VAL A 57 1.06 1.72 4.32
C VAL A 57 0.80 0.86 5.57
N ALA A 58 -0.45 0.74 6.01
CA ALA A 58 -0.82 -0.10 7.14
C ALA A 58 -0.48 -1.58 6.88
N GLY A 59 -0.77 -2.09 5.69
CA GLY A 59 -0.34 -3.43 5.27
C GLY A 59 1.17 -3.62 5.35
N GLY A 60 1.94 -2.66 4.82
CA GLY A 60 3.39 -2.70 4.88
C GLY A 60 3.93 -2.67 6.31
N ALA A 61 3.35 -1.83 7.17
CA ALA A 61 3.73 -1.72 8.58
C ALA A 61 3.43 -3.02 9.36
N LEU A 62 2.29 -3.67 9.06
CA LEU A 62 1.95 -4.98 9.62
C LEU A 62 2.97 -6.05 9.23
N ALA A 63 3.36 -6.12 7.96
CA ALA A 63 4.39 -7.05 7.50
C ALA A 63 5.75 -6.76 8.15
N PHE A 64 6.15 -5.49 8.23
CA PHE A 64 7.39 -5.09 8.90
C PHE A 64 7.38 -5.53 10.36
N TRP A 65 6.33 -5.24 11.11
CA TRP A 65 6.23 -5.65 12.52
C TRP A 65 6.20 -7.16 12.71
N TRP A 66 5.56 -7.90 11.81
CA TRP A 66 5.45 -9.36 11.89
C TRP A 66 6.75 -10.09 11.55
N LEU A 67 7.64 -9.47 10.76
CA LEU A 67 8.83 -10.10 10.19
C LEU A 67 10.16 -9.50 10.67
N ALA A 68 10.13 -8.47 11.52
CA ALA A 68 11.30 -7.78 12.07
C ALA A 68 11.77 -8.35 13.42
#